data_AF-A0A2N0D638-F1
#
_entry.id   AF-A0A2N0D638-F1
#
_cell.length_a   1.000
_cell.length_b   1.000
_cell.length_c   1.000
_cell.angle_alpha   90.00
_cell.angle_beta   90.00
_cell.angle_gamma   90.00
#
_symmetry.space_group_name_H-M   'P 1'
#
loop_
_entity.id
_entity.type
_entity.pdbx_description
1 polymer ?
#
loop_
_entity_poly.entity_id
_entity_poly.type
_entity_poly.pdbx_seq_one_letter_code
_entity_poly.pdbx_strand_id
1 'polypeptide(L)'
;MLATFEEAALEAGRTIIAIFEEGCAVATKADSSPVTRADEEAEKIILAHLARSYPDIPVIAEESVAAGRVPDIEGTAFFLVDPLDGTREFVDRRREFTVNIAYVVDGVPLAGIVYAPALGVAFTGEAGHAEKLVVGADFTVMERIAIAVREPPAKRLALASRSHKSPATDSFLAEQAISECTNIGSSLKFCLLAEGKADVYPRFGRTMEWDTAAGDAVLRAAGGTTVTIDGLPLTYGKTGDRADFDFANPDFISWGGREMPVQMRMASGENH
;
A
#
# COMPACT_ATOMS: atom_id res chain seq x y z
N MET A 1 -12.04 13.12 3.09
CA MET A 1 -11.11 12.64 2.06
C MET A 1 -11.38 11.19 1.70
N LEU A 2 -11.48 10.30 2.70
CA LEU A 2 -11.74 8.87 2.48
C LEU A 2 -12.97 8.57 1.60
N ALA A 3 -14.06 9.35 1.69
CA ALA A 3 -15.22 9.15 0.81
C ALA A 3 -14.86 9.27 -0.69
N THR A 4 -14.05 10.26 -1.07
CA THR A 4 -13.56 10.42 -2.45
C THR A 4 -12.64 9.26 -2.85
N PHE A 5 -11.80 8.79 -1.92
CA PHE A 5 -10.90 7.66 -2.16
C PHE A 5 -11.68 6.36 -2.38
N GLU A 6 -12.71 6.12 -1.56
CA GLU A 6 -13.62 5.00 -1.70
C GLU A 6 -14.34 5.04 -3.05
N GLU A 7 -14.96 6.17 -3.42
CA GLU A 7 -15.62 6.33 -4.73
C GLU A 7 -14.66 6.04 -5.89
N ALA A 8 -13.47 6.65 -5.86
CA ALA A 8 -12.45 6.47 -6.89
C ALA A 8 -11.97 5.03 -7.00
N ALA A 9 -11.62 4.39 -5.88
CA ALA A 9 -11.10 3.04 -5.85
C ALA A 9 -12.17 2.01 -6.27
N LEU A 10 -13.42 2.18 -5.83
CA LEU A 10 -14.51 1.28 -6.21
C LEU A 10 -14.84 1.35 -7.70
N GLU A 11 -14.86 2.57 -8.27
CA GLU A 11 -15.09 2.75 -9.70
C GLU A 11 -13.92 2.21 -10.54
N ALA A 12 -12.66 2.51 -10.14
CA ALA A 12 -11.48 1.96 -10.79
C ALA A 12 -11.47 0.42 -10.71
N GLY A 13 -11.75 -0.15 -9.54
CA GLY A 13 -11.80 -1.59 -9.35
C GLY A 13 -12.90 -2.28 -10.17
N ARG A 14 -14.03 -1.61 -10.44
CA ARG A 14 -15.04 -2.11 -11.37
C ARG A 14 -14.49 -2.26 -12.78
N THR A 15 -13.79 -1.25 -13.27
CA THR A 15 -13.15 -1.27 -14.58
C THR A 15 -12.05 -2.33 -14.66
N ILE A 16 -11.21 -2.43 -13.63
CA ILE A 16 -10.14 -3.44 -13.53
C ILE A 16 -10.73 -4.86 -13.61
N ILE A 17 -11.82 -5.14 -12.88
CA ILE A 17 -12.44 -6.47 -12.89
C ILE A 17 -13.06 -6.81 -14.24
N ALA A 18 -13.74 -5.86 -14.88
CA ALA A 18 -14.27 -6.07 -16.23
C ALA A 18 -13.15 -6.45 -17.21
N ILE A 19 -12.02 -5.74 -17.19
CA ILE A 19 -10.87 -6.01 -18.04
C ILE A 19 -10.20 -7.35 -17.70
N PHE A 20 -10.07 -7.67 -16.40
CA PHE A 20 -9.52 -8.93 -15.93
C PHE A 20 -10.32 -10.14 -16.41
N GLU A 21 -11.65 -10.05 -16.35
CA GLU A 21 -12.58 -11.11 -16.80
C GLU A 21 -12.59 -11.26 -18.32
N GLU A 22 -12.56 -10.14 -19.07
CA GLU A 22 -12.40 -10.16 -20.54
C GLU A 22 -11.09 -10.86 -20.95
N GLY A 23 -9.97 -10.53 -20.30
CA GLY A 23 -8.67 -11.16 -20.55
C GLY A 23 -8.65 -12.67 -20.27
N CYS A 24 -9.49 -13.12 -19.34
CA CYS A 24 -9.70 -14.54 -19.07
C CYS A 24 -10.46 -15.24 -20.21
N ALA A 25 -11.42 -14.57 -20.86
CA ALA A 25 -12.19 -15.11 -21.99
C ALA A 25 -11.39 -15.16 -23.31
N VAL A 26 -10.45 -14.22 -23.53
CA VAL A 26 -9.70 -14.05 -24.78
C VAL A 26 -8.37 -14.84 -24.82
N ALA A 27 -8.16 -15.76 -23.88
CA ALA A 27 -6.93 -16.51 -23.62
C ALA A 27 -6.42 -17.36 -24.81
N THR A 28 -5.87 -16.73 -25.85
CA THR A 28 -5.13 -17.41 -26.94
C THR A 28 -3.85 -16.68 -27.35
N LYS A 29 -3.52 -15.52 -26.76
CA LYS A 29 -2.27 -14.80 -27.08
C LYS A 29 -1.66 -14.17 -25.83
N ALA A 30 -0.33 -14.30 -25.73
CA ALA A 30 0.53 -13.73 -24.70
C ALA A 30 0.70 -12.21 -24.89
N ASP A 31 -0.42 -11.49 -24.93
CA ASP A 31 -0.42 -10.04 -25.10
C ASP A 31 -0.52 -9.37 -23.73
N SER A 32 0.42 -8.48 -23.41
CA SER A 32 0.43 -7.67 -22.19
C SER A 32 -0.55 -6.49 -22.26
N SER A 33 -1.28 -6.33 -23.36
CA SER A 33 -2.28 -5.27 -23.53
C SER A 33 -3.38 -5.19 -22.44
N PRO A 34 -3.86 -6.29 -21.81
CA PRO A 34 -4.94 -6.18 -20.84
C PRO A 34 -4.54 -5.50 -19.53
N VAL A 35 -3.30 -5.71 -19.07
CA VAL A 35 -2.84 -5.10 -17.81
C VAL A 35 -2.58 -3.61 -18.00
N THR A 36 -1.84 -3.23 -19.05
CA THR A 36 -1.64 -1.82 -19.41
C THR A 36 -2.96 -1.06 -19.57
N ARG A 37 -3.96 -1.67 -20.22
CA ARG A 37 -5.29 -1.05 -20.35
C ARG A 37 -5.99 -0.89 -19.00
N ALA A 38 -5.84 -1.86 -18.09
CA ALA A 38 -6.43 -1.79 -16.76
C ALA A 38 -5.78 -0.67 -15.92
N ASP A 39 -4.45 -0.58 -15.94
CA ASP A 39 -3.67 0.48 -15.30
C ASP A 39 -4.07 1.87 -15.80
N GLU A 40 -4.05 2.11 -17.12
CA GLU A 40 -4.35 3.41 -17.72
C GLU A 40 -5.79 3.88 -17.44
N GLU A 41 -6.78 2.99 -17.58
CA GLU A 41 -8.19 3.33 -17.34
C GLU A 41 -8.48 3.54 -15.85
N ALA A 42 -7.86 2.75 -14.97
CA ALA A 42 -7.98 2.93 -13.52
C ALA A 42 -7.35 4.25 -13.07
N GLU A 43 -6.14 4.59 -13.53
CA GLU A 43 -5.50 5.87 -13.22
C GLU A 43 -6.39 7.04 -13.65
N LYS A 44 -6.90 7.01 -14.89
CA LYS A 44 -7.78 8.05 -15.41
C LYS A 44 -9.02 8.29 -14.54
N ILE A 45 -9.66 7.22 -14.08
CA ILE A 45 -10.82 7.30 -13.19
C ILE A 45 -10.42 7.96 -11.86
N ILE A 46 -9.35 7.48 -11.24
CA ILE A 46 -8.87 7.98 -9.95
C ILE A 46 -8.51 9.47 -10.04
N LEU A 47 -7.74 9.85 -11.06
CA LEU A 47 -7.35 11.24 -11.31
C LEU A 47 -8.56 12.15 -11.53
N ALA A 48 -9.61 11.69 -12.21
CA ALA A 48 -10.83 12.47 -12.40
C ALA A 48 -11.57 12.76 -11.07
N HIS A 49 -11.64 11.78 -10.17
CA HIS A 49 -12.23 11.96 -8.84
C HIS A 49 -11.42 12.90 -7.96
N LEU A 50 -10.09 12.73 -7.96
CA LEU A 50 -9.17 13.58 -7.21
C LEU A 50 -9.19 15.02 -7.72
N ALA A 51 -9.09 15.24 -9.03
CA ALA A 51 -9.13 16.58 -9.62
C ALA A 51 -10.47 17.31 -9.38
N ARG A 52 -11.59 16.58 -9.35
CA ARG A 52 -12.91 17.16 -9.05
C ARG A 52 -13.03 17.62 -7.60
N SER A 53 -12.46 16.86 -6.67
CA SER A 53 -12.67 17.09 -5.22
C SER A 53 -11.55 17.94 -4.60
N TYR A 54 -10.34 17.86 -5.16
CA TYR A 54 -9.10 18.42 -4.64
C TYR A 54 -8.23 18.99 -5.78
N PRO A 55 -8.73 19.99 -6.53
CA PRO A 55 -8.05 20.49 -7.74
C PRO A 55 -6.66 21.09 -7.48
N ASP A 56 -6.39 21.55 -6.26
CA ASP A 56 -5.15 22.23 -5.88
C ASP A 56 -4.08 21.29 -5.30
N ILE A 57 -4.38 19.99 -5.14
CA ILE A 57 -3.44 19.01 -4.57
C ILE A 57 -2.82 18.20 -5.72
N PRO A 58 -1.49 18.25 -5.92
CA PRO A 58 -0.82 17.49 -6.96
C PRO A 58 -0.96 15.98 -6.73
N VAL A 59 -0.98 15.23 -7.83
CA VAL A 59 -1.05 13.76 -7.81
C VAL A 59 0.21 13.18 -8.44
N ILE A 60 0.92 12.36 -7.69
CA ILE A 60 1.96 11.46 -8.19
C ILE A 60 1.31 10.10 -8.44
N ALA A 61 1.12 9.73 -9.70
CA ALA A 61 0.52 8.46 -10.09
C ALA A 61 1.48 7.66 -10.98
N GLU A 62 1.55 6.35 -10.78
CA GLU A 62 2.53 5.47 -11.44
C GLU A 62 2.61 5.66 -12.96
N GLU A 63 1.49 5.57 -13.67
CA GLU A 63 1.48 5.63 -15.15
C GLU A 63 1.79 7.04 -15.65
N SER A 64 1.36 8.06 -14.91
CA SER A 64 1.73 9.44 -15.20
C SER A 64 3.22 9.71 -15.00
N VAL A 65 3.83 9.17 -13.94
CA VAL A 65 5.28 9.26 -13.72
C VAL A 65 6.03 8.49 -14.81
N ALA A 66 5.58 7.29 -15.17
CA ALA A 66 6.17 6.49 -16.25
C ALA A 66 6.12 7.22 -17.61
N ALA A 67 5.08 8.03 -17.83
CA ALA A 67 4.95 8.90 -19.01
C ALA A 67 5.70 10.25 -18.89
N GLY A 68 6.50 10.46 -17.84
CA GLY A 68 7.30 11.66 -17.61
C GLY A 68 6.51 12.87 -17.10
N ARG A 69 5.27 12.66 -16.63
CA ARG A 69 4.43 13.70 -16.02
C ARG A 69 4.59 13.66 -14.51
N VAL A 70 5.55 14.43 -14.00
CA VAL A 70 5.82 14.55 -12.57
C VAL A 70 5.54 16.00 -12.14
N PRO A 71 4.45 16.27 -11.40
CA PRO A 71 4.22 17.61 -10.84
C PRO A 71 5.25 17.94 -9.76
N ASP A 72 5.46 19.23 -9.53
CA ASP A 72 6.23 19.71 -8.37
C ASP A 72 5.40 19.51 -7.10
N ILE A 73 6.02 18.90 -6.10
CA ILE A 73 5.42 18.59 -4.80
C ILE A 73 6.20 19.22 -3.64
N GLU A 74 7.27 19.97 -3.91
CA GLU A 74 8.13 20.52 -2.87
C GLU A 74 7.37 21.43 -1.91
N GLY A 75 7.39 21.09 -0.61
CA GLY A 75 6.71 21.86 0.44
C GLY A 75 5.18 21.84 0.37
N THR A 76 4.58 20.90 -0.38
CA THR A 76 3.13 20.78 -0.52
C THR A 76 2.63 19.40 -0.10
N ALA A 77 1.34 19.33 0.23
CA ALA A 77 0.66 18.06 0.35
C ALA A 77 0.39 17.48 -1.05
N PHE A 78 0.40 16.16 -1.19
CA PHE A 78 0.21 15.49 -2.47
C PHE A 78 -0.50 14.15 -2.32
N PHE A 79 -1.05 13.65 -3.42
CA PHE A 79 -1.56 12.28 -3.50
C PHE A 79 -0.52 11.35 -4.11
N LEU A 80 -0.46 10.12 -3.61
CA LEU A 80 0.22 9.00 -4.25
C LEU A 80 -0.83 7.99 -4.73
N VAL A 81 -0.72 7.57 -5.99
CA VAL A 81 -1.66 6.65 -6.62
C VAL A 81 -0.90 5.53 -7.32
N ASP A 82 -1.26 4.31 -6.96
CA ASP A 82 -0.96 3.11 -7.75
C ASP A 82 -2.33 2.56 -8.23
N PRO A 83 -2.64 2.67 -9.54
CA PRO A 83 -3.92 2.25 -10.07
C PRO A 83 -4.11 0.74 -10.05
N LEU A 84 -3.03 -0.06 -10.07
CA LEU A 84 -3.06 -1.52 -10.07
C LEU A 84 -1.72 -2.11 -9.57
N ASP A 85 -1.59 -2.20 -8.24
CA ASP A 85 -0.47 -2.90 -7.62
C ASP A 85 -0.68 -4.42 -7.76
N GLY A 86 0.38 -5.14 -8.08
CA GLY A 86 0.32 -6.56 -8.37
C GLY A 86 0.05 -6.86 -9.85
N THR A 87 0.66 -6.10 -10.77
CA THR A 87 0.69 -6.36 -12.22
C THR A 87 0.99 -7.83 -12.53
N ARG A 88 1.94 -8.44 -11.79
CA ARG A 88 2.28 -9.85 -11.95
C ARG A 88 1.15 -10.77 -11.49
N GLU A 89 0.50 -10.46 -10.37
CA GLU A 89 -0.68 -11.17 -9.91
C GLU A 89 -1.80 -11.09 -10.95
N PHE A 90 -2.03 -9.92 -11.54
CA PHE A 90 -3.02 -9.72 -12.60
C PHE A 90 -2.73 -10.57 -13.85
N VAL A 91 -1.49 -10.50 -14.37
CA VAL A 91 -1.05 -11.29 -15.54
C VAL A 91 -1.11 -12.79 -15.26
N ASP A 92 -0.71 -13.21 -14.06
CA ASP A 92 -0.75 -14.61 -13.61
C ASP A 92 -2.16 -15.08 -13.21
N ARG A 93 -3.20 -14.24 -13.42
CA ARG A 93 -4.61 -14.53 -13.10
C ARG A 93 -4.87 -14.83 -11.62
N ARG A 94 -4.05 -14.27 -10.75
CA ARG A 94 -4.25 -14.25 -9.31
C ARG A 94 -5.11 -13.05 -8.93
N ARG A 95 -5.83 -13.17 -7.81
CA ARG A 95 -6.82 -12.18 -7.35
C ARG A 95 -6.24 -11.20 -6.31
N GLU A 96 -4.92 -11.22 -6.10
CA GLU A 96 -4.22 -10.47 -5.04
C GLU A 96 -3.60 -9.15 -5.56
N PHE A 97 -4.32 -8.44 -6.45
CA PHE A 97 -3.96 -7.10 -6.93
C PHE A 97 -4.83 -6.03 -6.27
N THR A 98 -4.33 -4.80 -6.18
CA THR A 98 -5.00 -3.71 -5.46
C THR A 98 -4.95 -2.37 -6.16
N VAL A 99 -5.88 -1.48 -5.79
CA VAL A 99 -5.83 -0.04 -6.05
C VAL A 99 -5.34 0.65 -4.77
N ASN A 100 -4.36 1.55 -4.88
CA ASN A 100 -3.81 2.28 -3.75
C ASN A 100 -3.93 3.79 -3.97
N ILE A 101 -4.53 4.49 -3.01
CA ILE A 101 -4.61 5.96 -3.02
C ILE A 101 -4.22 6.45 -1.63
N ALA A 102 -3.25 7.36 -1.55
CA ALA A 102 -2.79 7.94 -0.30
C ALA A 102 -2.73 9.45 -0.38
N TYR A 103 -2.97 10.12 0.75
CA TYR A 103 -2.73 11.54 0.95
C TYR A 103 -1.54 11.73 1.87
N VAL A 104 -0.57 12.51 1.42
CA VAL A 104 0.70 12.75 2.12
C VAL A 104 0.85 14.23 2.43
N VAL A 105 1.27 14.51 3.67
CA VAL A 105 1.63 15.86 4.14
C VAL A 105 2.98 15.78 4.84
N ASP A 106 3.92 16.64 4.47
CA ASP A 106 5.28 16.68 5.04
C ASP A 106 5.97 15.31 5.08
N GLY A 107 5.75 14.51 4.02
CA GLY A 107 6.29 13.16 3.88
C GLY A 107 5.63 12.10 4.77
N VAL A 108 4.52 12.40 5.45
CA VAL A 108 3.75 11.48 6.28
C VAL A 108 2.42 11.13 5.59
N PRO A 109 2.08 9.84 5.41
CA PRO A 109 0.80 9.45 4.83
C PRO A 109 -0.30 9.57 5.90
N LEU A 110 -1.22 10.51 5.72
CA LEU A 110 -2.26 10.85 6.71
C LEU A 110 -3.59 10.15 6.46
N ALA A 111 -3.88 9.83 5.21
CA ALA A 111 -5.07 9.09 4.82
C ALA A 111 -4.74 8.13 3.67
N GLY A 112 -5.42 7.00 3.60
CA GLY A 112 -5.26 6.07 2.49
C GLY A 112 -6.38 5.05 2.35
N ILE A 113 -6.49 4.50 1.14
CA ILE A 113 -7.30 3.31 0.83
C ILE A 113 -6.46 2.30 0.07
N VAL A 114 -6.59 1.04 0.47
CA VAL A 114 -6.16 -0.12 -0.30
C VAL A 114 -7.40 -0.92 -0.67
N TYR A 115 -7.70 -1.06 -1.95
CA TYR A 115 -8.84 -1.85 -2.41
C TYR A 115 -8.39 -3.06 -3.22
N ALA A 116 -8.74 -4.27 -2.78
CA ALA A 116 -8.53 -5.51 -3.52
C ALA A 116 -9.85 -5.91 -4.23
N PRO A 117 -10.10 -5.46 -5.47
CA PRO A 117 -11.40 -5.61 -6.11
C PRO A 117 -11.77 -7.08 -6.35
N ALA A 118 -10.80 -7.92 -6.72
CA ALA A 118 -11.06 -9.33 -6.95
C ALA A 118 -11.35 -10.10 -5.66
N LEU A 119 -11.06 -9.53 -4.48
CA LEU A 119 -11.36 -10.12 -3.18
C LEU A 119 -12.61 -9.49 -2.54
N GLY A 120 -13.14 -8.41 -3.08
CA GLY A 120 -14.29 -7.69 -2.52
C GLY A 120 -13.99 -7.10 -1.13
N VAL A 121 -12.75 -6.66 -0.89
CA VAL A 121 -12.35 -6.04 0.37
C VAL A 121 -11.55 -4.78 0.15
N ALA A 122 -11.86 -3.73 0.91
CA ALA A 122 -11.05 -2.52 0.99
C ALA A 122 -10.61 -2.25 2.42
N PHE A 123 -9.56 -1.47 2.58
CA PHE A 123 -9.06 -1.03 3.88
C PHE A 123 -8.82 0.47 3.81
N THR A 124 -9.36 1.20 4.77
CA THR A 124 -9.22 2.66 4.86
C THR A 124 -8.54 3.04 6.18
N GLY A 125 -7.83 4.15 6.18
CA GLY A 125 -7.24 4.71 7.39
C GLY A 125 -7.11 6.22 7.30
N GLU A 126 -7.53 6.93 8.35
CA GLU A 126 -7.37 8.38 8.52
C GLU A 126 -7.46 8.71 10.02
N ALA A 127 -6.67 9.69 10.48
CA ALA A 127 -6.78 10.27 11.83
C ALA A 127 -6.80 9.25 13.01
N GLY A 128 -6.02 8.16 12.90
CA GLY A 128 -5.94 7.14 13.96
C GLY A 128 -7.13 6.18 14.01
N HIS A 129 -7.95 6.15 12.97
CA HIS A 129 -9.04 5.19 12.78
C HIS A 129 -8.84 4.43 11.48
N ALA A 130 -8.95 3.10 11.54
CA ALA A 130 -8.85 2.23 10.37
C ALA A 130 -10.08 1.32 10.27
N GLU A 131 -10.53 1.10 9.05
CA GLU A 131 -11.67 0.22 8.76
C GLU A 131 -11.31 -0.79 7.67
N LYS A 132 -11.92 -1.97 7.78
CA LYS A 132 -12.08 -2.90 6.69
C LYS A 132 -13.49 -2.77 6.13
N LEU A 133 -13.59 -2.66 4.82
CA LEU A 133 -14.83 -2.60 4.08
C LEU A 133 -15.04 -3.93 3.35
N VAL A 134 -16.23 -4.51 3.48
CA VAL A 134 -16.67 -5.63 2.63
C VAL A 134 -17.43 -5.04 1.46
N VAL A 135 -17.01 -5.36 0.24
CA VAL A 135 -17.54 -4.79 -1.00
C VAL A 135 -18.30 -5.87 -1.78
N GLY A 136 -19.55 -5.56 -2.13
CA GLY A 136 -20.41 -6.44 -2.93
C GLY A 136 -19.99 -6.53 -4.39
N ALA A 137 -20.56 -7.49 -5.13
CA ALA A 137 -20.29 -7.67 -6.55
C ALA A 137 -20.75 -6.48 -7.43
N ASP A 138 -21.63 -5.63 -6.91
CA ASP A 138 -22.07 -4.38 -7.54
C ASP A 138 -21.16 -3.18 -7.20
N PHE A 139 -20.05 -3.43 -6.49
CA PHE A 139 -19.09 -2.43 -6.04
C PHE A 139 -19.67 -1.45 -5.01
N THR A 140 -20.62 -1.92 -4.20
CA THR A 140 -21.15 -1.17 -3.05
C THR A 140 -20.57 -1.68 -1.73
N VAL A 141 -20.38 -0.78 -0.76
CA VAL A 141 -19.91 -1.15 0.58
C VAL A 141 -21.06 -1.79 1.36
N MET A 142 -20.90 -3.06 1.70
CA MET A 142 -21.90 -3.88 2.40
C MET A 142 -21.71 -3.85 3.93
N GLU A 143 -20.46 -3.76 4.38
CA GLU A 143 -20.11 -3.80 5.79
C GLU A 143 -18.87 -2.94 6.06
N ARG A 144 -18.82 -2.30 7.23
CA ARG A 144 -17.66 -1.57 7.75
C ARG A 144 -17.27 -2.15 9.10
N ILE A 145 -16.00 -2.54 9.24
CA ILE A 145 -15.48 -3.19 10.43
C ILE A 145 -14.29 -2.36 10.91
N ALA A 146 -14.37 -1.82 12.13
CA ALA A 146 -13.22 -1.18 12.75
C ALA A 146 -12.10 -2.20 12.97
N ILE A 147 -10.88 -1.84 12.59
CA ILE A 147 -9.70 -2.70 12.72
C ILE A 147 -8.61 -2.00 13.52
N ALA A 148 -7.79 -2.79 14.18
CA ALA A 148 -6.62 -2.35 14.91
C ALA A 148 -5.56 -3.44 14.86
N VAL A 149 -4.30 -3.03 14.93
CA VAL A 149 -3.20 -3.98 15.13
C VAL A 149 -3.42 -4.76 16.43
N ARG A 150 -2.99 -6.02 16.46
CA ARG A 150 -3.06 -6.82 17.69
C ARG A 150 -1.90 -6.48 18.64
N GLU A 151 -2.10 -6.78 19.92
CA GLU A 151 -1.00 -6.80 20.89
C GLU A 151 0.08 -7.81 20.46
N PRO A 152 1.38 -7.48 20.59
CA PRO A 152 2.46 -8.37 20.19
C PRO A 152 2.34 -9.75 20.86
N PRO A 153 2.16 -10.83 20.09
CA PRO A 153 2.07 -12.18 20.65
C PRO A 153 3.46 -12.70 21.06
N ALA A 154 3.49 -13.73 21.92
CA ALA A 154 4.73 -14.41 22.30
C ALA A 154 5.46 -15.07 21.11
N LYS A 155 4.71 -15.44 20.06
CA LYS A 155 5.25 -15.91 18.77
C LYS A 155 4.69 -15.05 17.66
N ARG A 156 5.59 -14.35 16.96
CA ARG A 156 5.23 -13.47 15.86
C ARG A 156 5.02 -14.25 14.56
N LEU A 157 4.13 -13.73 13.72
CA LEU A 157 3.84 -14.16 12.36
C LEU A 157 4.30 -13.07 11.39
N ALA A 158 5.18 -13.44 10.47
CA ALA A 158 5.62 -12.55 9.40
C ALA A 158 4.77 -12.68 8.14
N LEU A 159 4.71 -11.60 7.38
CA LEU A 159 4.29 -11.58 5.99
C LEU A 159 5.51 -11.33 5.10
N ALA A 160 5.61 -12.07 4.01
CA ALA A 160 6.61 -11.84 2.98
C ALA A 160 5.97 -11.74 1.59
N SER A 161 6.72 -11.15 0.66
CA SER A 161 6.32 -11.15 -0.74
C SER A 161 6.35 -12.56 -1.31
N ARG A 162 5.30 -12.94 -2.04
CA ARG A 162 5.26 -14.22 -2.77
C ARG A 162 6.30 -14.26 -3.90
N SER A 163 6.46 -13.15 -4.58
CA SER A 163 7.27 -13.03 -5.80
C SER A 163 8.73 -12.68 -5.51
N HIS A 164 9.05 -12.26 -4.27
CA HIS A 164 10.36 -11.74 -3.88
C HIS A 164 10.76 -12.22 -2.48
N LYS A 165 11.08 -13.52 -2.34
CA LYS A 165 11.82 -14.01 -1.16
C LYS A 165 13.31 -13.72 -1.36
N SER A 166 13.93 -13.07 -0.39
CA SER A 166 15.35 -12.70 -0.44
C SER A 166 16.11 -13.32 0.75
N PRO A 167 17.43 -13.60 0.61
CA PRO A 167 18.26 -14.02 1.73
C PRO A 167 18.26 -13.03 2.91
N ALA A 168 18.07 -11.74 2.63
CA ALA A 168 17.94 -10.71 3.65
C ALA A 168 16.65 -10.89 4.48
N THR A 169 15.52 -11.21 3.81
CA THR A 169 14.27 -11.57 4.49
C THR A 169 14.47 -12.77 5.39
N ASP A 170 15.10 -13.84 4.90
CA ASP A 170 15.31 -15.07 5.69
C ASP A 170 16.23 -14.81 6.90
N SER A 171 17.27 -13.98 6.71
CA SER A 171 18.20 -13.58 7.78
C SER A 171 17.48 -12.78 8.87
N PHE A 172 16.67 -11.79 8.49
CA PHE A 172 15.85 -11.01 9.42
C PHE A 172 14.89 -11.89 10.21
N LEU A 173 14.20 -12.83 9.55
CA LEU A 173 13.26 -13.72 10.23
C LEU A 173 13.97 -14.62 11.25
N ALA A 174 15.16 -15.12 10.91
CA ALA A 174 15.98 -15.91 11.83
C ALA A 174 16.45 -15.09 13.04
N GLU A 175 16.94 -13.86 12.82
CA GLU A 175 17.37 -12.94 13.88
C GLU A 175 16.25 -12.56 14.85
N GLN A 176 15.03 -12.39 14.33
CA GLN A 176 13.84 -12.06 15.12
C GLN A 176 13.16 -13.30 15.74
N ALA A 177 13.73 -14.50 15.56
CA ALA A 177 13.16 -15.78 15.99
C ALA A 177 11.73 -16.03 15.47
N ILE A 178 11.45 -15.59 14.23
CA ILE A 178 10.15 -15.72 13.58
C ILE A 178 10.16 -16.95 12.68
N SER A 179 9.40 -17.97 13.07
CA SER A 179 9.32 -19.24 12.35
C SER A 179 8.13 -19.33 11.39
N GLU A 180 7.13 -18.47 11.53
CA GLU A 180 5.92 -18.50 10.70
C GLU A 180 5.92 -17.33 9.71
N CYS A 181 5.75 -17.64 8.42
CA CYS A 181 5.75 -16.66 7.36
C CYS A 181 4.71 -17.01 6.29
N THR A 182 3.78 -16.09 6.03
CA THR A 182 2.75 -16.25 5.00
C THR A 182 3.02 -15.32 3.81
N ASN A 183 2.77 -15.81 2.60
CA ASN A 183 3.00 -15.08 1.36
C ASN A 183 1.71 -14.48 0.80
N ILE A 184 1.65 -13.15 0.69
CA ILE A 184 0.55 -12.43 0.03
C ILE A 184 1.08 -11.32 -0.89
N GLY A 185 0.45 -11.17 -2.05
CA GLY A 185 0.76 -10.15 -3.04
C GLY A 185 0.48 -8.72 -2.55
N SER A 186 1.05 -7.74 -3.25
CA SER A 186 0.62 -6.34 -3.20
C SER A 186 0.63 -5.66 -1.81
N SER A 187 0.04 -4.47 -1.67
CA SER A 187 -0.10 -3.69 -0.45
C SER A 187 -0.99 -4.33 0.62
N LEU A 188 -1.69 -5.44 0.32
CA LEU A 188 -2.47 -6.23 1.29
C LEU A 188 -1.68 -6.65 2.53
N LYS A 189 -0.34 -6.73 2.44
CA LYS A 189 0.53 -7.02 3.59
C LYS A 189 0.34 -6.01 4.72
N PHE A 190 0.30 -4.71 4.41
CA PHE A 190 0.04 -3.67 5.41
C PHE A 190 -1.35 -3.85 6.04
N CYS A 191 -2.35 -4.17 5.22
CA CYS A 191 -3.72 -4.34 5.65
C CYS A 191 -3.90 -5.53 6.61
N LEU A 192 -3.19 -6.64 6.36
CA LEU A 192 -3.20 -7.81 7.25
C LEU A 192 -2.53 -7.51 8.61
N LEU A 193 -1.50 -6.66 8.65
CA LEU A 193 -0.95 -6.15 9.91
C LEU A 193 -1.99 -5.27 10.62
N ALA A 194 -2.62 -4.35 9.87
CA ALA A 194 -3.61 -3.40 10.38
C ALA A 194 -4.87 -4.08 10.96
N GLU A 195 -5.30 -5.22 10.43
CA GLU A 195 -6.41 -6.03 10.99
C GLU A 195 -5.95 -7.09 12.01
N GLY A 196 -4.69 -7.04 12.47
CA GLY A 196 -4.17 -7.91 13.53
C GLY A 196 -3.98 -9.37 13.12
N LYS A 197 -3.90 -9.66 11.82
CA LYS A 197 -3.68 -11.02 11.29
C LYS A 197 -2.21 -11.41 11.18
N ALA A 198 -1.29 -10.44 11.23
CA ALA A 198 0.15 -10.68 11.29
C ALA A 198 0.86 -9.58 12.09
N ASP A 199 2.14 -9.77 12.39
CA ASP A 199 2.90 -8.91 13.31
C ASP A 199 4.02 -8.13 12.64
N VAL A 200 4.58 -8.65 11.55
CA VAL A 200 5.69 -7.99 10.87
C VAL A 200 5.65 -8.22 9.37
N TYR A 201 6.01 -7.18 8.63
CA TYR A 201 6.26 -7.25 7.20
C TYR A 201 7.61 -6.59 6.89
N PRO A 202 8.70 -7.37 6.82
CA PRO A 202 9.97 -6.88 6.32
C PRO A 202 9.97 -6.86 4.78
N ARG A 203 10.37 -5.73 4.19
CA ARG A 203 10.57 -5.57 2.75
C ARG A 203 12.01 -5.16 2.47
N PHE A 204 12.78 -6.13 2.00
CA PHE A 204 14.11 -5.93 1.44
C PHE A 204 14.04 -6.04 -0.08
N GLY A 205 14.41 -4.95 -0.75
CA GLY A 205 14.30 -4.78 -2.18
C GLY A 205 13.26 -3.74 -2.58
N ARG A 206 13.54 -3.08 -3.69
CA ARG A 206 12.84 -1.90 -4.20
C ARG A 206 11.32 -2.05 -4.21
N THR A 207 10.65 -1.02 -3.71
CA THR A 207 9.25 -0.64 -3.99
C THR A 207 9.23 0.81 -4.39
N MET A 208 8.12 1.23 -4.99
CA MET A 208 7.82 2.63 -5.18
C MET A 208 6.95 3.14 -4.03
N GLU A 209 6.94 4.45 -3.85
CA GLU A 209 6.16 5.11 -2.81
C GLU A 209 4.66 4.85 -2.96
N TRP A 210 4.15 4.83 -4.19
CA TRP A 210 2.75 4.54 -4.49
C TRP A 210 2.30 3.12 -4.11
N ASP A 211 3.20 2.12 -4.16
CA ASP A 211 2.93 0.74 -3.67
C ASP A 211 2.68 0.67 -2.15
N THR A 212 3.15 1.68 -1.40
CA THR A 212 3.30 1.58 0.07
C THR A 212 2.52 2.63 0.85
N ALA A 213 2.37 3.85 0.33
CA ALA A 213 1.82 4.97 1.09
C ALA A 213 0.40 4.71 1.60
N ALA A 214 -0.45 4.09 0.78
CA ALA A 214 -1.84 3.83 1.16
C ALA A 214 -1.91 2.75 2.25
N GLY A 215 -1.14 1.67 2.09
CA GLY A 215 -1.04 0.62 3.09
C GLY A 215 -0.44 1.13 4.41
N ASP A 216 0.58 1.98 4.34
CA ASP A 216 1.19 2.60 5.51
C ASP A 216 0.22 3.55 6.24
N ALA A 217 -0.56 4.36 5.52
CA ALA A 217 -1.64 5.17 6.12
C ALA A 217 -2.63 4.31 6.91
N VAL A 218 -3.10 3.21 6.30
CA VAL A 218 -4.01 2.24 6.95
C VAL A 218 -3.36 1.65 8.20
N LEU A 219 -2.10 1.21 8.10
CA LEU A 219 -1.38 0.59 9.20
C LEU A 219 -1.16 1.57 10.37
N ARG A 220 -0.71 2.79 10.09
CA ARG A 220 -0.50 3.83 11.11
C ARG A 220 -1.82 4.21 11.79
N ALA A 221 -2.90 4.33 11.02
CA ALA A 221 -4.22 4.61 11.56
C ALA A 221 -4.73 3.46 12.46
N ALA A 222 -4.37 2.21 12.16
CA ALA A 222 -4.66 1.05 13.00
C ALA A 222 -3.74 0.89 14.23
N GLY A 223 -2.75 1.77 14.41
CA GLY A 223 -1.81 1.75 15.54
C GLY A 223 -0.47 1.05 15.29
N GLY A 224 -0.17 0.66 14.04
CA GLY A 224 1.12 0.10 13.64
C GLY A 224 2.15 1.16 13.25
N THR A 225 3.30 0.71 12.73
CA THR A 225 4.36 1.60 12.23
C THR A 225 5.07 1.00 11.03
N THR A 226 5.62 1.87 10.17
CA THR A 226 6.54 1.50 9.08
C THR A 226 7.82 2.31 9.22
N VAL A 227 8.95 1.62 9.30
CA VAL A 227 10.26 2.22 9.56
C VAL A 227 11.30 1.73 8.55
N THR A 228 12.33 2.53 8.31
CA THR A 228 13.54 2.09 7.61
C THR A 228 14.30 1.06 8.47
N ILE A 229 15.31 0.42 7.89
CA ILE A 229 16.16 -0.54 8.63
C ILE A 229 16.85 0.09 9.85
N ASP A 230 17.13 1.40 9.79
CA ASP A 230 17.70 2.18 10.89
C ASP A 230 16.65 2.59 11.95
N GLY A 231 15.40 2.19 11.78
CA GLY A 231 14.30 2.46 12.71
C GLY A 231 13.67 3.84 12.55
N LEU A 232 14.08 4.65 11.56
CA LEU A 232 13.46 5.94 11.29
C LEU A 232 12.10 5.76 10.60
N PRO A 233 11.10 6.61 10.86
CA PRO A 233 9.82 6.54 10.13
C PRO A 233 10.04 6.56 8.63
N LEU A 234 9.33 5.69 7.89
CA LEU A 234 9.33 5.76 6.43
C LEU A 234 8.65 7.06 5.99
N THR A 235 9.32 7.84 5.14
CA THR A 235 8.81 9.11 4.62
C THR A 235 8.59 9.04 3.11
N TYR A 236 7.75 9.94 2.60
CA TYR A 236 7.31 10.02 1.21
C TYR A 236 7.68 11.37 0.57
N GLY A 237 7.69 11.43 -0.76
CA GLY A 237 8.10 12.59 -1.55
C GLY A 237 9.59 12.61 -1.87
N LYS A 238 10.25 11.45 -1.91
CA LYS A 238 11.69 11.34 -2.14
C LYS A 238 12.00 11.48 -3.64
N THR A 239 12.85 12.44 -4.00
CA THR A 239 13.33 12.66 -5.37
C THR A 239 14.84 12.98 -5.38
N GLY A 240 15.49 12.84 -6.53
CA GLY A 240 16.90 13.21 -6.73
C GLY A 240 17.86 12.50 -5.77
N ASP A 241 18.85 13.23 -5.21
CA ASP A 241 19.93 12.69 -4.36
C ASP A 241 19.47 11.94 -3.09
N ARG A 242 18.18 12.00 -2.75
CA ARG A 242 17.58 11.32 -1.60
C ARG A 242 17.11 9.90 -1.91
N ALA A 243 17.11 9.48 -3.17
CA ALA A 243 16.71 8.14 -3.60
C ALA A 243 17.49 7.68 -4.84
N ASP A 244 17.66 6.36 -5.00
CA ASP A 244 18.30 5.80 -6.19
C ASP A 244 17.49 6.08 -7.48
N PHE A 245 16.17 6.22 -7.34
CA PHE A 245 15.21 6.62 -8.37
C PHE A 245 14.14 7.50 -7.70
N ASP A 246 13.58 8.46 -8.43
CA ASP A 246 12.47 9.26 -7.93
C ASP A 246 11.34 8.36 -7.42
N PHE A 247 10.87 8.66 -6.21
CA PHE A 247 9.83 7.93 -5.49
C PHE A 247 10.16 6.47 -5.16
N ALA A 248 11.43 6.05 -5.22
CA ALA A 248 11.82 4.73 -4.74
C ALA A 248 11.92 4.72 -3.20
N ASN A 249 11.41 3.66 -2.58
CA ASN A 249 11.60 3.43 -1.16
C ASN A 249 12.92 2.72 -0.87
N PRO A 250 13.56 3.02 0.28
CA PRO A 250 14.57 2.14 0.84
C PRO A 250 13.93 0.85 1.36
N ASP A 251 14.77 -0.08 1.80
CA ASP A 251 14.30 -1.22 2.59
C ASP A 251 13.58 -0.74 3.86
N PHE A 252 12.48 -1.42 4.20
CA PHE A 252 11.64 -1.05 5.34
C PHE A 252 11.10 -2.26 6.09
N ILE A 253 10.64 -2.01 7.30
CA ILE A 253 9.96 -2.99 8.14
C ILE A 253 8.67 -2.34 8.66
N SER A 254 7.55 -3.01 8.42
CA SER A 254 6.26 -2.67 9.02
C SER A 254 5.96 -3.58 10.20
N TRP A 255 5.43 -3.02 11.27
CA TRP A 255 5.11 -3.73 12.51
C TRP A 255 3.63 -3.55 12.89
N GLY A 256 2.99 -4.67 13.24
CA GLY A 256 1.71 -4.71 13.93
C GLY A 256 1.93 -4.69 15.45
N GLY A 257 1.38 -3.70 16.13
CA GLY A 257 1.52 -3.53 17.59
C GLY A 257 2.69 -2.63 18.00
N ARG A 258 2.59 -2.04 19.20
CA ARG A 258 3.62 -1.16 19.76
C ARG A 258 4.73 -1.98 20.42
N GLU A 259 5.81 -2.25 19.68
CA GLU A 259 7.15 -2.27 20.29
C GLU A 259 8.09 -1.44 19.41
N MET A 260 8.46 -0.25 19.90
CA MET A 260 9.69 0.39 19.44
C MET A 260 10.85 -0.53 19.85
N PRO A 261 11.74 -0.94 18.93
CA PRO A 261 12.91 -1.73 19.28
C PRO A 261 13.68 -1.08 20.43
N VAL A 262 14.17 -1.88 21.37
CA VAL A 262 14.83 -1.42 22.62
C VAL A 262 15.97 -0.43 22.36
N GLN A 263 16.60 -0.46 21.18
CA GLN A 263 17.65 0.48 20.77
C GLN A 263 17.19 1.93 20.63
N MET A 264 15.88 2.19 20.45
CA MET A 264 15.33 3.56 20.36
C MET A 264 15.03 4.20 21.72
N ARG A 265 15.04 3.44 22.84
CA ARG A 265 14.88 4.01 24.19
C ARG A 265 16.09 4.84 24.66
N MET A 266 17.23 4.71 24.00
CA MET A 266 18.47 5.39 24.41
C MET A 266 18.65 6.78 23.79
N ALA A 267 17.75 7.21 22.89
CA ALA A 267 17.84 8.52 22.23
C ALA A 267 16.84 9.58 22.76
N SER A 268 15.93 9.20 23.67
CA SER A 268 14.96 10.13 24.29
C SER A 268 15.13 10.27 25.81
N GLY A 269 16.24 9.80 26.36
CA GLY A 269 16.64 10.07 27.74
C GLY A 269 17.28 11.45 27.88
N GLU A 270 16.50 12.52 27.74
CA GLU A 270 16.88 13.81 28.32
C GLU A 270 16.82 13.67 29.85
N ASN A 271 17.97 13.92 30.48
CA ASN A 271 18.11 14.17 31.91
C ASN A 271 17.01 15.10 32.41
N HIS A 272 16.28 14.68 33.46
CA HIS A 272 15.99 15.48 34.66
C HIS A 272 15.74 14.53 35.84
#